data_AF-A0A227JHH9-F1
#
_entry.id   AF-A0A227JHH9-F1
#
_cell.length_a   1.000
_cell.length_b   1.000
_cell.length_c   1.000
_cell.angle_alpha   90.00
_cell.angle_beta   90.00
_cell.angle_gamma   90.00
#
_symmetry.space_group_name_H-M   'P 1'
#
loop_
_entity.id
_entity.type
_entity.pdbx_description
1 polymer ?
#
loop_
_entity_poly.entity_id
_entity_poly.type
_entity_poly.pdbx_seq_one_letter_code
_entity_poly.pdbx_strand_id
1 'polypeptide(L)'
;PENIEALIRPKMEKVFPQLKGIKIDYTWTGNFLLTYSRMPQFGSFADNIYYLQGYSGHGVTCTHLAGKLLAETLTGHAERFDAFAALKHYSFPGGRHFQIPFTAMGAAYYNLRDKLAI
;
A
#
# COMPACT_ATOMS: atom_id res chain seq x y z
N PRO A 1 -9.42 -5.90 13.41
CA PRO A 1 -10.67 -6.69 13.66
C PRO A 1 -10.33 -7.92 14.48
N GLU A 2 -11.15 -8.28 15.46
CA GLU A 2 -10.91 -9.46 16.31
C GLU A 2 -11.16 -10.78 15.56
N ASN A 3 -12.04 -10.77 14.55
CA ASN A 3 -12.34 -11.94 13.72
C ASN A 3 -12.22 -11.63 12.22
N ILE A 4 -11.03 -11.90 11.65
CA ILE A 4 -10.72 -11.67 10.23
C ILE A 4 -11.41 -12.72 9.35
N GLU A 5 -11.51 -13.96 9.83
CA GLU A 5 -12.12 -15.06 9.10
C GLU A 5 -13.57 -14.75 8.74
N ALA A 6 -14.37 -14.29 9.70
CA ALA A 6 -15.77 -13.93 9.48
C ALA A 6 -15.95 -12.83 8.42
N LEU A 7 -14.96 -11.94 8.25
CA LEU A 7 -15.00 -10.86 7.26
C LEU A 7 -14.62 -11.31 5.85
N ILE A 8 -13.70 -12.28 5.74
CA ILE A 8 -13.12 -12.68 4.45
C ILE A 8 -13.78 -13.95 3.89
N ARG A 9 -14.14 -14.92 4.73
CA ARG A 9 -14.71 -16.21 4.31
C ARG A 9 -15.93 -16.06 3.39
N PRO A 10 -16.94 -15.20 3.67
CA PRO A 10 -18.08 -15.03 2.76
C PRO A 10 -17.67 -14.51 1.38
N LYS A 11 -16.64 -13.65 1.30
CA LYS A 11 -16.12 -13.11 0.03
C LYS A 11 -15.34 -14.17 -0.73
N MET A 12 -14.51 -14.94 -0.04
CA MET A 12 -13.75 -16.05 -0.60
C MET A 12 -14.67 -17.12 -1.17
N GLU A 13 -15.67 -17.58 -0.41
CA GLU A 13 -16.63 -18.61 -0.84
C GLU A 13 -17.58 -18.12 -1.94
N LYS A 14 -17.84 -16.80 -2.03
CA LYS A 14 -18.56 -16.21 -3.16
C LYS A 14 -17.78 -16.32 -4.47
N VAL A 15 -16.46 -16.12 -4.43
CA VAL A 15 -15.60 -16.20 -5.62
C VAL A 15 -15.20 -17.64 -5.93
N PHE A 16 -14.96 -18.46 -4.90
CA PHE A 16 -14.52 -19.85 -5.00
C PHE A 16 -15.44 -20.77 -4.17
N PRO A 17 -16.61 -21.16 -4.71
CA PRO A 17 -17.59 -21.97 -3.97
C PRO A 17 -17.07 -23.32 -3.48
N GLN A 18 -16.05 -23.88 -4.14
CA GLN A 18 -15.42 -25.14 -3.75
C GLN A 18 -14.64 -25.07 -2.42
N LEU A 19 -14.37 -23.86 -1.90
CA LEU A 19 -13.67 -23.68 -0.63
C LEU A 19 -14.60 -23.70 0.60
N LYS A 20 -15.91 -23.91 0.40
CA LYS A 20 -16.88 -24.00 1.51
C LYS A 20 -16.51 -25.11 2.48
N GLY A 21 -16.51 -24.78 3.77
CA GLY A 21 -16.21 -25.74 4.84
C GLY A 21 -14.73 -26.16 4.95
N ILE A 22 -13.85 -25.70 4.05
CA ILE A 22 -12.41 -25.93 4.16
C ILE A 22 -11.89 -25.13 5.36
N LYS A 23 -11.08 -25.83 6.18
CA LYS A 23 -10.42 -25.25 7.35
C LYS A 23 -9.44 -24.15 6.91
N ILE A 24 -9.49 -23.01 7.58
CA ILE A 24 -8.48 -21.96 7.46
C ILE A 24 -7.48 -22.16 8.58
N ASP A 25 -6.21 -22.46 8.24
CA ASP A 25 -5.18 -22.71 9.24
C ASP A 25 -4.65 -21.42 9.88
N TYR A 26 -4.66 -20.31 9.13
CA TYR A 26 -4.12 -19.03 9.59
C TYR A 26 -4.93 -17.84 9.07
N THR A 27 -5.09 -16.83 9.92
CA THR A 27 -5.60 -15.52 9.52
C THR A 27 -4.71 -14.42 10.08
N TRP A 28 -4.49 -13.37 9.28
CA TRP A 28 -3.74 -12.20 9.70
C TRP A 28 -4.26 -10.96 9.01
N THR A 29 -3.99 -9.82 9.63
CA THR A 29 -4.19 -8.50 9.05
C THR A 29 -2.88 -7.75 9.19
N GLY A 30 -2.60 -6.89 8.22
CA GLY A 30 -1.41 -6.06 8.22
C GLY A 30 -1.75 -4.63 7.86
N ASN A 31 -1.10 -3.69 8.51
CA ASN A 31 -1.08 -2.32 8.04
C ASN A 31 0.01 -2.20 6.98
N PHE A 32 -0.25 -1.42 5.94
CA PHE A 32 0.77 -1.03 4.98
C PHE A 32 0.75 0.48 4.81
N LEU A 33 1.91 1.05 4.47
CA LEU A 33 2.02 2.48 4.27
C LEU A 33 1.44 2.84 2.91
N LEU A 34 0.43 3.71 2.96
CA LEU A 34 -0.28 4.19 1.78
C LEU A 34 0.10 5.63 1.49
N THR A 35 0.56 5.90 0.27
CA THR A 35 0.89 7.25 -0.18
C THR A 35 -0.30 7.89 -0.87
N TYR A 36 -0.32 9.23 -0.87
CA TYR A 36 -1.40 9.97 -1.52
C TYR A 36 -1.51 9.67 -3.02
N SER A 37 -0.38 9.66 -3.73
CA SER A 37 -0.30 9.39 -5.17
C SER A 37 -0.38 7.91 -5.55
N ARG A 38 -0.39 7.00 -4.57
CA ARG A 38 -0.23 5.54 -4.75
C ARG A 38 1.12 5.10 -5.34
N MET A 39 2.04 6.05 -5.57
CA MET A 39 3.40 5.78 -6.03
C MET A 39 4.33 5.55 -4.82
N PRO A 40 5.39 4.74 -4.96
CA PRO A 40 6.37 4.57 -3.90
C PRO A 40 7.18 5.85 -3.66
N GLN A 41 7.66 6.04 -2.44
CA GLN A 41 8.46 7.20 -2.06
C GLN A 41 9.92 6.80 -1.96
N PHE A 42 10.71 7.39 -2.85
CA PHE A 42 12.16 7.30 -2.88
C PHE A 42 12.72 8.68 -2.55
N GLY A 43 13.88 8.71 -1.90
CA GLY A 43 14.64 9.92 -1.72
C GLY A 43 15.72 9.78 -0.67
N SER A 44 16.28 10.92 -0.28
CA SER A 44 17.39 11.02 0.65
C SER A 44 17.18 12.21 1.58
N PHE A 45 17.60 12.06 2.84
CA PHE A 45 17.63 13.15 3.83
C PHE A 45 19.01 13.81 3.94
N ALA A 46 20.07 13.11 3.54
CA ALA A 46 21.47 13.53 3.58
C ALA A 46 22.28 12.61 2.67
N ASP A 47 23.52 12.96 2.34
CA ASP A 47 24.34 12.25 1.35
C ASP A 47 24.45 10.73 1.57
N ASN A 48 24.28 10.25 2.80
CA ASN A 48 24.35 8.84 3.17
C ASN A 48 23.07 8.27 3.82
N ILE A 49 21.93 8.99 3.78
CA ILE A 49 20.67 8.56 4.40
C ILE A 49 19.58 8.49 3.34
N TYR A 50 19.25 7.28 2.89
CA TYR A 50 18.21 7.02 1.90
C TYR A 50 16.93 6.50 2.55
N TYR A 51 15.78 6.84 1.97
CA TYR A 51 14.49 6.26 2.33
C TYR A 51 13.79 5.66 1.11
N LEU A 52 13.14 4.52 1.34
CA LEU A 52 12.40 3.75 0.37
C LEU A 52 11.14 3.22 1.06
N GLN A 53 9.99 3.86 0.84
CA GLN A 53 8.77 3.55 1.60
C GLN A 53 7.50 3.70 0.77
N GLY A 54 6.35 3.39 1.38
CA GLY A 54 5.06 3.79 0.83
C GLY A 54 4.67 3.11 -0.49
N TYR A 55 5.03 1.83 -0.63
CA TYR A 55 4.76 1.04 -1.84
C TYR A 55 3.27 0.85 -2.16
N SER A 56 2.34 1.31 -1.30
CA SER A 56 0.91 1.39 -1.59
C SER A 56 0.28 0.08 -2.08
N GLY A 57 0.70 -1.04 -1.50
CA GLY A 57 0.23 -2.39 -1.86
C GLY A 57 1.11 -3.14 -2.85
N HIS A 58 2.12 -2.49 -3.45
CA HIS A 58 3.05 -3.09 -4.43
C HIS A 58 4.39 -3.49 -3.79
N GLY A 59 4.42 -3.69 -2.47
CA GLY A 59 5.65 -3.88 -1.71
C GLY A 59 6.46 -5.10 -2.17
N VAL A 60 5.82 -6.21 -2.51
CA VAL A 60 6.53 -7.44 -2.90
C VAL A 60 7.35 -7.22 -4.16
N THR A 61 6.76 -6.69 -5.23
CA THR A 61 7.46 -6.49 -6.51
C THR A 61 8.37 -5.27 -6.48
N CYS A 62 7.91 -4.16 -5.88
CA CYS A 62 8.63 -2.89 -5.93
C CYS A 62 9.89 -2.89 -5.06
N THR A 63 9.92 -3.60 -3.93
CA THR A 63 11.08 -3.63 -3.03
C THR A 63 12.31 -4.30 -3.64
N HIS A 64 12.13 -5.32 -4.49
CA HIS A 64 13.24 -5.94 -5.22
C HIS A 64 13.91 -4.94 -6.16
N LEU A 65 13.11 -4.18 -6.90
CA LEU A 65 13.61 -3.08 -7.73
C LEU A 65 14.26 -2.01 -6.86
N ALA A 66 13.61 -1.59 -5.77
CA ALA A 66 14.12 -0.55 -4.88
C ALA A 66 15.50 -0.90 -4.30
N GLY A 67 15.73 -2.15 -3.90
CA GLY A 67 17.02 -2.63 -3.42
C GLY A 67 18.10 -2.59 -4.51
N LYS A 68 17.75 -2.99 -5.75
CA LYS A 68 18.66 -2.86 -6.89
C LYS A 68 19.02 -1.41 -7.18
N LEU A 69 18.02 -0.52 -7.24
CA LEU A 69 18.25 0.90 -7.51
C LEU A 69 19.10 1.55 -6.42
N LEU A 70 18.89 1.20 -5.16
CA LEU A 70 19.72 1.69 -4.07
C LEU A 70 21.17 1.20 -4.21
N ALA A 71 21.38 -0.07 -4.55
CA ALA A 71 22.73 -0.58 -4.79
C ALA A 71 23.42 0.15 -5.95
N GLU A 72 22.70 0.38 -7.06
CA GLU A 72 23.19 1.17 -8.20
C GLU A 72 23.61 2.59 -7.75
N THR A 73 22.76 3.28 -6.99
CA THR A 73 23.06 4.60 -6.40
C THR A 73 24.33 4.59 -5.55
N LEU A 74 24.48 3.61 -4.66
CA LEU A 74 25.66 3.49 -3.79
C LEU A 74 26.95 3.21 -4.57
N THR A 75 26.85 2.67 -5.78
CA THR A 75 28.00 2.43 -6.68
C THR A 75 28.22 3.55 -7.71
N GLY A 76 27.47 4.66 -7.63
CA GLY A 76 27.64 5.83 -8.49
C GLY A 76 26.74 5.89 -9.73
N HIS A 77 25.72 5.03 -9.82
CA HIS A 77 24.76 4.97 -10.93
C HIS A 77 23.33 5.32 -10.47
N ALA A 78 23.11 6.58 -10.11
CA ALA A 78 21.90 7.03 -9.43
C ALA A 78 20.69 7.31 -10.34
N GLU A 79 20.85 7.31 -11.67
CA GLU A 79 19.88 7.90 -12.61
C GLU A 79 18.48 7.30 -12.49
N ARG A 80 18.40 5.98 -12.27
CA ARG A 80 17.14 5.25 -12.11
C ARG A 80 16.50 5.47 -10.75
N PHE A 81 17.31 5.63 -9.70
CA PHE A 81 16.82 6.02 -8.38
C PHE A 81 16.28 7.45 -8.42
N ASP A 82 17.01 8.36 -9.07
CA ASP A 82 16.64 9.77 -9.20
C ASP A 82 15.32 9.96 -9.94
N ALA A 83 15.04 9.11 -10.93
CA ALA A 83 13.74 9.09 -11.60
C ALA A 83 12.56 8.84 -10.62
N PHE A 84 12.73 7.95 -9.63
CA PHE A 84 11.73 7.74 -8.59
C PHE A 84 11.76 8.85 -7.53
N ALA A 85 12.94 9.36 -7.17
CA ALA A 85 13.09 10.42 -6.18
C ALA A 85 12.51 11.76 -6.66
N ALA A 86 12.48 11.99 -7.98
CA ALA A 86 11.86 13.16 -8.60
C ALA A 86 10.31 13.16 -8.51
N LEU A 87 9.69 12.03 -8.15
CA LEU A 87 8.24 11.98 -7.96
C LEU A 87 7.84 12.85 -6.77
N LYS A 88 6.83 13.70 -6.99
CA LYS A 88 6.33 14.59 -5.94
C LYS A 88 5.62 13.80 -4.85
N HIS A 89 6.17 13.86 -3.64
CA HIS A 89 5.60 13.28 -2.43
C HIS A 89 4.60 14.25 -1.80
N TYR A 90 3.32 14.01 -2.03
CA TYR A 90 2.26 14.83 -1.43
C TYR A 90 2.00 14.42 0.01
N SER A 91 1.98 15.40 0.91
CA SER A 91 1.38 15.25 2.22
C SER A 91 -0.14 15.11 2.09
N PHE A 92 -0.75 14.37 3.00
CA PHE A 92 -2.21 14.26 3.03
C PHE A 92 -2.83 15.63 3.36
N PRO A 93 -3.90 16.07 2.67
CA PRO A 93 -4.57 17.33 2.98
C PRO A 93 -5.05 17.37 4.43
N GLY A 94 -4.59 18.37 5.19
CA GLY A 94 -4.90 18.46 6.61
C GLY A 94 -4.09 17.52 7.52
N GLY A 95 -3.08 16.85 6.97
CA GLY A 95 -2.11 16.05 7.73
C GLY A 95 -2.73 14.87 8.49
N ARG A 96 -2.08 14.48 9.58
CA ARG A 96 -2.43 13.28 10.36
C ARG A 96 -3.85 13.31 10.93
N HIS A 97 -4.35 14.48 11.30
CA HIS A 97 -5.68 14.62 11.89
C HIS A 97 -6.80 14.27 10.90
N PHE A 98 -6.62 14.56 9.61
CA PHE A 98 -7.65 14.34 8.59
C PHE A 98 -7.43 13.09 7.72
N GLN A 99 -6.26 12.44 7.82
CA GLN A 99 -5.97 11.16 7.13
C GLN A 99 -7.04 10.09 7.33
N ILE A 100 -7.41 9.82 8.59
CA ILE A 100 -8.37 8.77 8.92
C ILE A 100 -9.80 9.18 8.52
N PRO A 101 -10.33 10.36 8.92
CA PRO A 101 -11.68 10.78 8.53
C PRO A 101 -11.91 10.79 7.02
N PHE A 102 -10.97 11.33 6.23
CA PHE A 102 -11.13 11.40 4.77
C PHE A 102 -11.05 10.02 4.12
N THR A 103 -10.18 9.13 4.61
CA THR A 103 -10.13 7.75 4.14
C THR A 103 -11.44 7.01 4.45
N ALA A 104 -12.00 7.21 5.65
CA ALA A 104 -13.27 6.62 6.04
C ALA A 104 -14.45 7.15 5.20
N MET A 105 -14.49 8.45 4.92
CA MET A 105 -15.49 9.04 4.02
C MET A 105 -15.38 8.49 2.60
N GLY A 106 -14.16 8.38 2.06
CA GLY A 106 -13.93 7.76 0.76
C GLY A 106 -14.43 6.31 0.73
N ALA A 107 -14.09 5.51 1.75
CA ALA A 107 -14.57 4.14 1.86
C ALA A 107 -16.11 4.07 1.95
N ALA A 108 -16.74 4.95 2.74
CA ALA A 108 -18.20 5.01 2.84
C ALA A 108 -18.86 5.35 1.50
N TYR A 109 -18.30 6.33 0.78
CA TYR A 109 -18.76 6.72 -0.55
C TYR A 109 -18.68 5.57 -1.56
N TYR A 110 -17.53 4.88 -1.65
CA TYR A 110 -17.38 3.75 -2.56
C TYR A 110 -18.25 2.55 -2.16
N ASN A 111 -18.40 2.27 -0.87
CA ASN A 111 -19.34 1.23 -0.42
C ASN A 111 -20.79 1.55 -0.79
N LEU A 112 -21.19 2.83 -0.77
CA LEU A 112 -22.52 3.26 -1.20
C LEU A 112 -22.69 3.05 -2.71
N ARG A 113 -21.69 3.47 -3.50
CA ARG A 113 -21.66 3.25 -4.95
C ARG A 113 -21.77 1.79 -5.34
N ASP A 114 -20.99 0.92 -4.68
CA ASP A 114 -21.03 -0.53 -4.91
C ASP A 114 -22.43 -1.12 -4.62
N LYS A 115 -23.10 -0.65 -3.57
CA LYS A 115 -24.48 -1.08 -3.22
C LYS A 115 -25.52 -0.59 -4.22
N LEU A 116 -25.30 0.57 -4.82
CA LEU A 116 -26.17 1.17 -5.83
C LEU A 116 -25.83 0.69 -7.26
N ALA A 117 -24.75 -0.07 -7.43
CA ALA A 117 -24.23 -0.54 -8.72
C ALA A 117 -23.93 0.60 -9.73
N ILE A 118 -23.38 1.72 -9.24
CA ILE A 118 -23.01 2.91 -10.04
C ILE A 118 -21.56 3.36 -9.85
#